data_AF-A0A0S2KNT3-F1
#
_entry.id   AF-A0A0S2KNT3-F1
#
_cell.length_a   1.000
_cell.length_b   1.000
_cell.length_c   1.000
_cell.angle_alpha   90.00
_cell.angle_beta   90.00
_cell.angle_gamma   90.00
#
_symmetry.space_group_name_H-M   'P 1'
#
loop_
_entity.id
_entity.type
_entity.pdbx_description
1 polymer ?
#
loop_
_entity_poly.entity_id
_entity_poly.type
_entity_poly.pdbx_seq_one_letter_code
_entity_poly.pdbx_strand_id
1 'polypeptide(L)'
;MTSKSLFLTASLFAVGLFASCSSENTGGDDHGKEKEIGHLTVFSTEDEAVSAKPGMTRTTGIYNGTKINFFWTQNDKLWIKDGANLIKNAEDNITGVQASAKFYYSQTLTNPSYPVRFTGTNASAGDKVTIAANQTQAQADNAAHIGNDGDCGTAVATLTNGIYEFHLKHQAAYVTFTPWYGKEELASTVSVTAIKLTIDAASNVGKNIAGTFNFNDSGLGTLISNGSRSITLTLTNGFPVPKVADHLKNAATMVVYPGNYNNVTISYTLKDTKTGVTGIVSQTYPSMTFNAGKNRPISKKELDMNNYKPNYYQWDAGKPYWNGYTGTIPVVNGEKGNYQPAYGSDRYMNSNSTVFNGNNICASAPNVNEATLYSFFGDSHWDGDIIWTMNKHLYKGGMWFLKLNKISTGTYSGFTHPVTNIHKWQNNYIPSSSNTYWNAWSETNVGTVNAEAWTTNVKHTGRPTNVNNYFFLPAMGYLKTNGTFVLGDNDKYGYYASYWTSNGLLLGIVQGLSFHFNDKKVGVNIDDRLWAYPVFDATTYQLK
;
A
#
# COMPACT_ATOMS: atom_id res chain seq x y z
N MET A 1 41.51 -48.29 68.06
CA MET A 1 40.18 -48.71 67.56
C MET A 1 40.39 -49.16 66.12
N THR A 2 40.50 -50.47 65.92
CA THR A 2 39.54 -51.32 65.16
C THR A 2 39.58 -51.04 63.65
N SER A 3 39.74 -51.98 62.74
CA SER A 3 39.93 -53.44 62.76
C SER A 3 39.92 -53.91 61.29
N LYS A 4 40.62 -55.01 60.99
CA LYS A 4 40.15 -56.16 60.15
C LYS A 4 39.81 -55.88 58.67
N SER A 5 40.49 -56.52 57.71
CA SER A 5 40.13 -57.86 57.13
C SER A 5 39.86 -57.68 55.62
N LEU A 6 39.92 -58.62 54.68
CA LEU A 6 40.50 -59.96 54.47
C LEU A 6 39.93 -60.44 53.10
N PHE A 7 40.68 -61.25 52.36
CA PHE A 7 40.24 -62.28 51.38
C PHE A 7 39.60 -61.91 50.02
N LEU A 8 40.23 -62.34 48.90
CA LEU A 8 39.96 -63.55 48.04
C LEU A 8 38.75 -63.31 47.10
N THR A 9 38.67 -63.61 45.80
CA THR A 9 39.13 -64.73 44.95
C THR A 9 38.68 -64.34 43.51
N ALA A 10 39.53 -64.44 42.47
CA ALA A 10 39.53 -65.48 41.43
C ALA A 10 38.77 -65.19 40.10
N SER A 11 39.49 -65.48 39.01
CA SER A 11 39.06 -66.12 37.75
C SER A 11 38.91 -65.28 36.46
N LEU A 12 39.92 -65.46 35.60
CA LEU A 12 39.88 -65.79 34.16
C LEU A 12 39.17 -64.85 33.17
N PHE A 13 39.92 -64.22 32.26
CA PHE A 13 40.27 -64.80 30.97
C PHE A 13 41.41 -64.01 30.31
N ALA A 14 42.41 -64.73 29.79
CA ALA A 14 43.48 -64.21 28.96
C ALA A 14 43.00 -64.07 27.51
N VAL A 15 43.44 -63.02 26.78
CA VAL A 15 44.13 -63.08 25.47
C VAL A 15 44.67 -61.67 25.13
N GLY A 16 45.99 -61.58 24.95
CA GLY A 16 46.63 -60.88 23.82
C GLY A 16 46.83 -59.36 23.85
N LEU A 17 47.93 -58.89 24.46
CA LEU A 17 48.70 -57.72 24.04
C LEU A 17 50.18 -58.13 24.18
N PHE A 18 51.12 -57.87 23.26
CA PHE A 18 51.64 -56.63 22.69
C PHE A 18 52.64 -57.07 21.57
N ALA A 19 53.14 -56.30 20.62
CA ALA A 19 53.00 -54.93 20.18
C ALA A 19 53.79 -54.79 18.87
N SER A 20 53.36 -53.85 18.02
CA SER A 20 54.24 -52.80 17.48
C SER A 20 53.27 -51.67 17.13
N CYS A 21 53.18 -50.60 17.94
CA CYS A 21 54.03 -49.39 17.85
C CYS A 21 54.24 -48.94 16.40
N SER A 22 54.03 -47.69 16.01
CA SER A 22 53.46 -46.49 16.63
C SER A 22 53.70 -45.39 15.60
N SER A 23 52.71 -44.56 15.33
CA SER A 23 52.92 -43.12 15.26
C SER A 23 51.56 -42.46 15.41
N GLU A 24 51.23 -42.15 16.66
CA GLU A 24 50.31 -41.07 16.99
C GLU A 24 51.03 -39.74 16.69
N ASN A 25 50.31 -38.78 16.11
CA ASN A 25 50.27 -37.46 16.73
C ASN A 25 48.86 -36.88 16.58
N THR A 26 48.42 -36.29 17.67
CA THR A 26 47.06 -36.07 18.12
C THR A 26 46.66 -34.60 18.02
N GLY A 27 45.35 -34.37 18.14
CA GLY A 27 44.68 -33.06 18.23
C GLY A 27 43.60 -32.98 17.16
N GLY A 28 42.33 -33.34 17.38
CA GLY A 28 41.52 -33.07 18.55
C GLY A 28 40.48 -32.03 18.12
N ASP A 29 39.38 -32.51 17.53
CA ASP A 29 38.05 -31.89 17.62
C ASP A 29 37.02 -32.92 17.13
N ASP A 30 36.28 -33.45 18.10
CA ASP A 30 35.20 -34.40 17.96
C ASP A 30 33.91 -33.63 17.63
N HIS A 31 33.73 -33.30 16.35
CA HIS A 31 32.50 -32.70 15.85
C HIS A 31 32.01 -33.43 14.58
N GLY A 32 31.01 -34.29 14.75
CA GLY A 32 29.98 -34.51 13.73
C GLY A 32 30.06 -35.77 12.85
N LYS A 33 30.82 -36.81 13.21
CA LYS A 33 30.96 -38.00 12.33
C LYS A 33 29.85 -39.06 12.43
N GLU A 34 28.89 -38.91 13.34
CA GLU A 34 27.90 -39.98 13.55
C GLU A 34 26.76 -39.99 12.50
N LYS A 35 26.53 -38.89 11.77
CA LYS A 35 25.39 -38.79 10.82
C LYS A 35 25.69 -39.26 9.39
N GLU A 36 26.95 -39.44 9.00
CA GLU A 36 27.32 -39.83 7.62
C GLU A 36 27.28 -41.35 7.37
N ILE A 37 27.08 -42.18 8.40
CA ILE A 37 27.29 -43.64 8.35
C ILE A 37 26.14 -44.43 7.66
N GLY A 38 25.11 -43.75 7.12
CA GLY A 38 23.95 -44.41 6.48
C GLY A 38 23.67 -44.03 5.02
N HIS A 39 24.39 -43.06 4.45
CA HIS A 39 24.06 -42.49 3.13
C HIS A 39 25.16 -42.75 2.10
N LEU A 40 24.77 -43.12 0.88
CA LEU A 40 25.70 -43.58 -0.16
C LEU A 40 26.18 -42.44 -1.09
N THR A 41 25.40 -41.38 -1.22
CA THR A 41 25.75 -40.21 -2.05
C THR A 41 25.38 -38.91 -1.36
N VAL A 42 26.27 -37.90 -1.49
CA VAL A 42 26.09 -36.55 -0.92
C VAL A 42 26.15 -35.51 -2.03
N PHE A 43 25.20 -34.56 -1.97
CA PHE A 43 25.18 -33.36 -2.80
C PHE A 43 25.39 -32.16 -1.90
N SER A 44 26.32 -31.27 -2.24
CA SER A 44 26.59 -30.05 -1.48
C SER A 44 26.48 -28.83 -2.37
N THR A 45 25.93 -27.77 -1.81
CA THR A 45 26.25 -26.44 -2.34
C THR A 45 27.69 -26.10 -1.96
N GLU A 46 28.45 -25.46 -2.87
CA GLU A 46 29.83 -25.06 -2.55
C GLU A 46 29.84 -24.10 -1.35
N ASP A 47 30.83 -24.28 -0.48
CA ASP A 47 31.07 -23.36 0.63
C ASP A 47 31.57 -22.01 0.07
N GLU A 48 30.97 -20.92 0.53
CA GLU A 48 31.33 -19.52 0.22
C GLU A 48 32.74 -19.10 0.69
N ALA A 49 33.61 -20.05 1.02
CA ALA A 49 34.97 -19.75 1.48
C ALA A 49 35.97 -19.50 0.33
N VAL A 50 35.63 -19.76 -0.93
CA VAL A 50 36.56 -19.51 -2.05
C VAL A 50 35.86 -18.87 -3.26
N SER A 51 36.13 -17.56 -3.41
CA SER A 51 35.88 -16.72 -4.60
C SER A 51 34.53 -16.00 -4.70
N ALA A 52 34.61 -14.68 -4.52
CA ALA A 52 33.52 -13.75 -4.77
C ALA A 52 33.23 -13.62 -6.28
N LYS A 53 32.18 -14.27 -6.77
CA LYS A 53 31.40 -13.87 -7.95
C LYS A 53 29.91 -14.24 -7.74
N PRO A 54 28.96 -13.37 -8.13
CA PRO A 54 27.56 -13.50 -7.73
C PRO A 54 26.83 -14.55 -8.58
N GLY A 55 26.61 -15.71 -7.98
CA GLY A 55 25.73 -16.74 -8.51
C GLY A 55 25.48 -17.76 -7.43
N MET A 56 24.54 -17.48 -6.53
CA MET A 56 24.25 -18.39 -5.43
C MET A 56 22.80 -18.84 -5.48
N THR A 57 22.67 -20.14 -5.27
CA THR A 57 21.53 -20.94 -4.78
C THR A 57 20.76 -20.26 -3.65
N ARG A 58 19.58 -20.79 -3.25
CA ARG A 58 18.99 -20.86 -1.88
C ARG A 58 17.53 -20.28 -1.74
N THR A 59 16.80 -20.46 -0.62
CA THR A 59 15.32 -20.54 -0.58
C THR A 59 14.56 -19.48 0.24
N THR A 60 15.26 -18.64 1.00
CA THR A 60 14.73 -17.45 1.70
C THR A 60 15.52 -16.20 1.36
N GLY A 61 14.86 -15.04 1.24
CA GLY A 61 15.50 -13.82 0.75
C GLY A 61 15.68 -12.73 1.81
N ILE A 62 16.86 -12.12 1.93
CA ILE A 62 17.02 -10.83 2.64
C ILE A 62 17.36 -9.76 1.60
N TYR A 63 16.51 -8.73 1.49
CA TYR A 63 16.75 -7.60 0.60
C TYR A 63 17.69 -6.58 1.25
N ASN A 64 18.93 -6.51 0.79
CA ASN A 64 19.95 -5.63 1.38
C ASN A 64 19.92 -4.18 0.84
N GLY A 65 18.82 -3.77 0.20
CA GLY A 65 18.71 -2.48 -0.49
C GLY A 65 19.12 -2.50 -1.97
N THR A 66 19.78 -3.57 -2.44
CA THR A 66 20.21 -3.71 -3.86
C THR A 66 19.84 -5.05 -4.48
N LYS A 67 20.00 -6.15 -3.74
CA LYS A 67 19.74 -7.52 -4.18
C LYS A 67 19.06 -8.31 -3.07
N ILE A 68 18.49 -9.45 -3.45
CA ILE A 68 18.02 -10.46 -2.51
C ILE A 68 19.18 -11.42 -2.27
N ASN A 69 19.55 -11.60 -1.00
CA ASN A 69 20.46 -12.66 -0.57
C ASN A 69 19.62 -13.90 -0.27
N PHE A 70 19.85 -14.98 -1.00
CA PHE A 70 19.13 -16.22 -0.80
C PHE A 70 19.77 -17.04 0.36
N PHE A 71 19.01 -17.90 1.08
CA PHE A 71 19.46 -18.85 2.14
C PHE A 71 18.62 -20.13 2.23
N TRP A 72 19.24 -21.30 2.45
CA TRP A 72 18.52 -22.58 2.58
C TRP A 72 17.75 -22.60 3.89
N THR A 73 16.62 -23.31 3.94
CA THR A 73 15.74 -23.44 5.11
C THR A 73 15.17 -24.83 5.26
N GLN A 74 14.67 -25.10 6.46
CA GLN A 74 14.07 -26.38 6.79
C GLN A 74 12.96 -26.73 5.78
N ASN A 75 12.91 -28.01 5.42
CA ASN A 75 11.99 -28.58 4.43
C ASN A 75 12.27 -28.21 2.97
N ASP A 76 13.39 -27.55 2.68
CA ASP A 76 13.90 -27.58 1.33
C ASP A 76 14.33 -28.99 0.96
N LYS A 77 14.03 -29.37 -0.28
CA LYS A 77 14.40 -30.67 -0.83
C LYS A 77 15.12 -30.47 -2.14
N LEU A 78 15.94 -31.44 -2.50
CA LEU A 78 16.66 -31.46 -3.76
C LEU A 78 16.24 -32.70 -4.54
N TRP A 79 15.96 -32.52 -5.83
CA TRP A 79 15.62 -33.61 -6.74
C TRP A 79 16.75 -33.81 -7.73
N ILE A 80 17.22 -35.05 -7.84
CA ILE A 80 18.20 -35.47 -8.83
C ILE A 80 17.46 -36.12 -9.98
N LYS A 81 17.83 -35.77 -11.21
CA LYS A 81 17.37 -36.50 -12.39
C LYS A 81 18.40 -37.56 -12.77
N ASP A 82 18.00 -38.84 -12.67
CA ASP A 82 18.79 -39.98 -13.12
C ASP A 82 18.01 -40.77 -14.17
N GLY A 83 18.43 -40.64 -15.42
CA GLY A 83 17.64 -41.11 -16.57
C GLY A 83 16.25 -40.45 -16.62
N ALA A 84 15.20 -41.28 -16.55
CA ALA A 84 13.80 -40.84 -16.52
C ALA A 84 13.28 -40.57 -15.09
N ASN A 85 14.04 -40.93 -14.06
CA ASN A 85 13.61 -40.85 -12.67
C ASN A 85 13.97 -39.49 -12.05
N LEU A 86 13.09 -39.00 -11.17
CA LEU A 86 13.37 -37.89 -10.27
C LEU A 86 13.45 -38.42 -8.84
N ILE A 87 14.62 -38.30 -8.23
CA ILE A 87 14.93 -38.84 -6.92
C ILE A 87 15.02 -37.68 -5.93
N LYS A 88 14.15 -37.67 -4.92
CA LYS A 88 14.20 -36.71 -3.82
C LYS A 88 15.24 -37.13 -2.79
N ASN A 89 15.93 -36.18 -2.16
CA ASN A 89 16.84 -36.47 -1.06
C ASN A 89 16.11 -37.18 0.11
N ALA A 90 16.82 -38.10 0.77
CA ALA A 90 16.32 -38.82 1.94
C ALA A 90 16.47 -37.95 3.19
N GLU A 91 17.63 -37.31 3.34
CA GLU A 91 17.96 -36.44 4.46
C GLU A 91 18.71 -35.20 3.98
N ASP A 92 18.86 -34.24 4.88
CA ASP A 92 19.65 -33.03 4.71
C ASP A 92 20.24 -32.60 6.05
N ASN A 93 21.20 -31.67 6.02
CA ASN A 93 21.79 -31.06 7.22
C ASN A 93 21.15 -29.72 7.57
N ILE A 94 19.97 -29.39 7.03
CA ILE A 94 19.38 -28.06 7.19
C ILE A 94 18.66 -27.99 8.53
N THR A 95 19.29 -27.33 9.51
CA THR A 95 18.72 -27.16 10.86
C THR A 95 18.06 -25.81 11.05
N GLY A 96 18.25 -24.87 10.13
CA GLY A 96 17.69 -23.51 10.16
C GLY A 96 17.98 -22.75 8.87
N VAL A 97 18.08 -21.43 8.95
CA VAL A 97 18.50 -20.58 7.83
C VAL A 97 20.01 -20.70 7.64
N GLN A 98 20.49 -21.15 6.49
CA GLN A 98 21.92 -21.39 6.27
C GLN A 98 22.45 -21.07 4.86
N ALA A 99 23.74 -20.73 4.84
CA ALA A 99 24.63 -20.46 3.69
C ALA A 99 24.62 -21.56 2.62
N SER A 100 24.94 -22.75 3.12
CA SER A 100 25.20 -23.97 2.37
C SER A 100 24.36 -25.10 2.96
N ALA A 101 24.13 -26.14 2.19
CA ALA A 101 23.37 -27.32 2.57
C ALA A 101 23.97 -28.56 1.92
N LYS A 102 23.94 -29.66 2.66
CA LYS A 102 24.21 -31.02 2.19
C LYS A 102 22.88 -31.79 2.11
N PHE A 103 22.71 -32.50 1.01
CA PHE A 103 21.57 -33.36 0.73
C PHE A 103 22.07 -34.79 0.58
N TYR A 104 21.47 -35.71 1.32
CA TYR A 104 21.91 -37.09 1.42
C TYR A 104 20.93 -38.04 0.72
N TYR A 105 21.49 -39.02 0.00
CA TYR A 105 20.74 -40.01 -0.77
C TYR A 105 21.16 -41.42 -0.36
N SER A 106 20.17 -42.29 -0.20
CA SER A 106 20.37 -43.69 0.18
C SER A 106 20.81 -44.60 -0.97
N GLN A 107 20.89 -44.08 -2.19
CA GLN A 107 21.32 -44.82 -3.39
C GLN A 107 22.69 -44.36 -3.86
N THR A 108 23.46 -45.29 -4.43
CA THR A 108 24.73 -44.99 -5.11
C THR A 108 24.45 -44.35 -6.47
N LEU A 109 25.11 -43.23 -6.74
CA LEU A 109 25.07 -42.54 -8.03
C LEU A 109 26.48 -42.52 -8.64
N THR A 110 26.59 -42.96 -9.89
CA THR A 110 27.88 -43.27 -10.54
C THR A 110 28.24 -42.36 -11.71
N ASN A 111 27.29 -41.56 -12.23
CA ASN A 111 27.58 -40.65 -13.34
C ASN A 111 28.45 -39.48 -12.86
N PRO A 112 29.34 -38.93 -13.70
CA PRO A 112 30.21 -37.81 -13.29
C PRO A 112 29.43 -36.52 -12.95
N SER A 113 28.18 -36.41 -13.39
CA SER A 113 27.33 -35.26 -13.12
C SER A 113 25.84 -35.60 -13.20
N TYR A 114 25.01 -34.83 -12.51
CA TYR A 114 23.55 -34.98 -12.53
C TYR A 114 22.83 -33.63 -12.64
N PRO A 115 21.75 -33.52 -13.44
CA PRO A 115 20.82 -32.40 -13.32
C PRO A 115 20.15 -32.42 -11.95
N VAL A 116 20.09 -31.27 -11.31
CA VAL A 116 19.40 -31.08 -10.03
C VAL A 116 18.34 -29.99 -10.14
N ARG A 117 17.27 -30.20 -9.38
CA ARG A 117 16.12 -29.29 -9.31
C ARG A 117 15.86 -28.96 -7.87
N PHE A 118 15.47 -27.71 -7.64
CA PHE A 118 14.84 -27.22 -6.42
C PHE A 118 13.49 -26.62 -6.82
N THR A 119 12.39 -27.12 -6.26
CA THR A 119 11.02 -26.77 -6.67
C THR A 119 10.21 -26.04 -5.59
N GLY A 120 10.91 -25.45 -4.61
CA GLY A 120 10.31 -24.69 -3.52
C GLY A 120 10.40 -25.41 -2.18
N THR A 121 10.27 -24.63 -1.11
CA THR A 121 10.21 -25.14 0.27
C THR A 121 8.91 -25.94 0.44
N ASN A 122 8.98 -27.06 1.14
CA ASN A 122 7.85 -28.00 1.33
C ASN A 122 7.32 -28.64 0.04
N ALA A 123 8.02 -28.52 -1.10
CA ALA A 123 7.54 -29.11 -2.34
C ALA A 123 7.54 -30.65 -2.26
N SER A 124 6.45 -31.25 -2.75
CA SER A 124 6.26 -32.70 -2.78
C SER A 124 6.65 -33.34 -4.12
N ALA A 125 6.95 -32.52 -5.13
CA ALA A 125 7.24 -32.96 -6.50
C ALA A 125 8.38 -32.15 -7.11
N GLY A 126 9.23 -32.81 -7.91
CA GLY A 126 10.40 -32.21 -8.57
C GLY A 126 10.17 -31.79 -10.03
N ASP A 127 8.94 -31.94 -10.52
CA ASP A 127 8.54 -31.72 -11.93
C ASP A 127 7.51 -30.59 -12.11
N LYS A 128 7.17 -29.88 -11.03
CA LYS A 128 6.25 -28.75 -11.04
C LYS A 128 6.58 -27.77 -9.93
N VAL A 129 6.24 -26.51 -10.17
CA VAL A 129 6.39 -25.41 -9.21
C VAL A 129 5.10 -24.60 -9.19
N THR A 130 4.66 -24.21 -8.00
CA THR A 130 3.53 -23.30 -7.84
C THR A 130 4.04 -21.92 -7.46
N ILE A 131 3.78 -20.93 -8.30
CA ILE A 131 3.93 -19.52 -7.94
C ILE A 131 2.62 -19.07 -7.32
N ALA A 132 2.63 -18.78 -6.02
CA ALA A 132 1.42 -18.50 -5.27
C ALA A 132 0.81 -17.15 -5.67
N ALA A 133 -0.50 -17.15 -5.94
CA ALA A 133 -1.25 -15.92 -6.20
C ALA A 133 -1.52 -15.10 -4.92
N ASN A 134 -1.44 -15.73 -3.75
CA ASN A 134 -1.54 -15.10 -2.45
C ASN A 134 -0.25 -15.39 -1.69
N GLN A 135 0.52 -14.35 -1.42
CA GLN A 135 1.82 -14.40 -0.75
C GLN A 135 1.71 -13.62 0.56
N THR A 136 2.58 -13.91 1.53
CA THR A 136 2.57 -13.20 2.82
C THR A 136 3.99 -12.92 3.29
N GLN A 137 4.30 -11.65 3.55
CA GLN A 137 5.57 -11.23 4.14
C GLN A 137 5.36 -10.70 5.56
N ALA A 138 6.12 -11.25 6.51
CA ALA A 138 5.95 -10.95 7.93
C ALA A 138 6.71 -9.69 8.40
N GLN A 139 7.88 -9.43 7.84
CA GLN A 139 8.78 -8.35 8.25
C GLN A 139 9.32 -7.64 7.02
N ALA A 140 9.55 -6.33 7.10
CA ALA A 140 10.20 -5.58 6.04
C ALA A 140 11.57 -6.18 5.71
N ASP A 141 11.98 -6.11 4.44
CA ASP A 141 13.20 -6.65 3.82
C ASP A 141 13.45 -8.17 3.94
N ASN A 142 12.75 -8.84 4.85
CA ASN A 142 12.83 -10.27 5.09
C ASN A 142 11.78 -11.02 4.25
N ALA A 143 12.22 -11.51 3.11
CA ALA A 143 11.46 -12.31 2.16
C ALA A 143 11.59 -13.82 2.45
N ALA A 144 11.49 -14.24 3.72
CA ALA A 144 11.55 -15.66 4.10
C ALA A 144 10.42 -16.54 3.52
N HIS A 145 9.38 -15.94 2.95
CA HIS A 145 8.26 -16.65 2.36
C HIS A 145 8.52 -17.15 0.93
N ILE A 146 9.54 -16.63 0.23
CA ILE A 146 9.71 -16.85 -1.22
C ILE A 146 9.87 -18.33 -1.59
N GLY A 147 10.46 -19.14 -0.72
CA GLY A 147 10.57 -20.59 -0.87
C GLY A 147 9.21 -21.29 -0.98
N ASN A 148 8.23 -20.85 -0.19
CA ASN A 148 6.85 -21.36 -0.24
C ASN A 148 6.04 -20.77 -1.40
N ASP A 149 6.43 -19.59 -1.88
CA ASP A 149 5.67 -18.82 -2.87
C ASP A 149 6.10 -19.04 -4.33
N GLY A 150 7.03 -19.98 -4.55
CA GLY A 150 7.40 -20.44 -5.89
C GLY A 150 8.85 -20.15 -6.29
N ASP A 151 9.72 -19.80 -5.34
CA ASP A 151 11.15 -19.86 -5.60
C ASP A 151 11.55 -21.27 -6.04
N CYS A 152 12.39 -21.34 -7.07
CA CYS A 152 12.80 -22.58 -7.70
C CYS A 152 14.12 -22.37 -8.44
N GLY A 153 14.86 -23.46 -8.65
CA GLY A 153 16.16 -23.42 -9.30
C GLY A 153 16.53 -24.71 -10.00
N THR A 154 17.42 -24.62 -10.97
CA THR A 154 18.06 -25.78 -11.60
C THR A 154 19.58 -25.63 -11.55
N ALA A 155 20.28 -26.75 -11.52
CA ALA A 155 21.73 -26.79 -11.71
C ALA A 155 22.16 -28.10 -12.37
N VAL A 156 23.46 -28.19 -12.66
CA VAL A 156 24.15 -29.44 -12.91
C VAL A 156 25.13 -29.63 -11.76
N ALA A 157 24.99 -30.72 -11.02
CA ALA A 157 25.90 -31.09 -9.96
C ALA A 157 27.02 -31.95 -10.53
N THR A 158 28.26 -31.70 -10.14
CA THR A 158 29.46 -32.40 -10.66
C THR A 158 30.21 -33.06 -9.52
N LEU A 159 30.70 -34.28 -9.74
CA LEU A 159 31.44 -35.02 -8.72
C LEU A 159 32.83 -34.41 -8.50
N THR A 160 33.08 -33.90 -7.30
CA THR A 160 34.36 -33.35 -6.85
C THR A 160 34.72 -33.99 -5.50
N ASN A 161 35.89 -34.63 -5.40
CA ASN A 161 36.38 -35.22 -4.15
C ASN A 161 35.36 -36.13 -3.42
N GLY A 162 34.55 -36.88 -4.18
CA GLY A 162 33.54 -37.80 -3.62
C GLY A 162 32.20 -37.16 -3.25
N ILE A 163 32.01 -35.86 -3.50
CA ILE A 163 30.76 -35.12 -3.24
C ILE A 163 30.30 -34.47 -4.54
N TYR A 164 28.99 -34.47 -4.81
CA TYR A 164 28.43 -33.74 -5.95
C TYR A 164 28.21 -32.27 -5.58
N GLU A 165 29.00 -31.38 -6.17
CA GLU A 165 28.93 -29.94 -5.91
C GLU A 165 28.04 -29.24 -6.95
N PHE A 166 27.21 -28.29 -6.52
CA PHE A 166 26.30 -27.57 -7.43
C PHE A 166 25.99 -26.12 -7.03
N HIS A 167 25.64 -25.34 -8.05
CA HIS A 167 25.11 -23.97 -7.94
C HIS A 167 23.78 -23.82 -8.67
N LEU A 168 22.68 -23.80 -7.92
CA LEU A 168 21.35 -23.43 -8.39
C LEU A 168 21.35 -22.06 -9.06
N LYS A 169 20.87 -22.09 -10.30
CA LYS A 169 20.37 -20.93 -11.00
C LYS A 169 18.87 -20.80 -10.72
N HIS A 170 18.50 -19.72 -10.04
CA HIS A 170 17.10 -19.38 -9.80
C HIS A 170 16.32 -19.21 -11.11
N GLN A 171 15.12 -19.79 -11.16
CA GLN A 171 14.25 -19.82 -12.33
C GLN A 171 13.00 -18.97 -12.17
N ALA A 172 12.58 -18.65 -10.93
CA ALA A 172 11.55 -17.65 -10.66
C ALA A 172 12.09 -16.22 -10.83
N ALA A 173 11.21 -15.22 -10.94
CA ALA A 173 11.59 -13.81 -10.88
C ALA A 173 11.05 -13.17 -9.61
N TYR A 174 11.67 -12.07 -9.17
CA TYR A 174 11.30 -11.38 -7.93
C TYR A 174 11.07 -9.90 -8.17
N VAL A 175 10.14 -9.31 -7.43
CA VAL A 175 9.84 -7.87 -7.48
C VAL A 175 9.88 -7.33 -6.06
N THR A 176 10.72 -6.32 -5.82
CA THR A 176 10.79 -5.66 -4.50
C THR A 176 10.17 -4.26 -4.56
N PHE A 177 9.22 -3.99 -3.66
CA PHE A 177 8.54 -2.71 -3.49
C PHE A 177 9.09 -1.99 -2.25
N THR A 178 9.24 -0.66 -2.33
CA THR A 178 9.62 0.21 -1.20
C THR A 178 8.74 1.47 -1.22
N PRO A 179 7.42 1.36 -0.92
CA PRO A 179 6.48 2.47 -1.06
C PRO A 179 6.83 3.62 -0.12
N TRP A 180 6.69 4.87 -0.53
CA TRP A 180 6.97 6.03 0.33
C TRP A 180 6.05 7.20 -0.03
N TYR A 181 5.94 8.18 0.86
CA TYR A 181 5.09 9.35 0.65
C TYR A 181 5.87 10.65 0.87
N GLY A 182 6.27 11.31 -0.22
CA GLY A 182 7.20 12.45 -0.18
C GLY A 182 6.64 13.73 0.39
N LYS A 183 5.33 13.94 0.27
CA LYS A 183 4.67 15.19 0.65
C LYS A 183 4.67 15.45 2.16
N GLU A 184 4.61 14.43 3.01
CA GLU A 184 4.58 14.56 4.48
C GLU A 184 4.96 13.25 5.19
N GLU A 185 5.43 13.32 6.44
CA GLU A 185 5.56 12.13 7.28
C GLU A 185 4.18 11.70 7.79
N LEU A 186 3.74 10.48 7.47
CA LEU A 186 2.45 9.95 7.91
C LEU A 186 2.49 9.50 9.38
N ALA A 187 1.32 9.48 10.02
CA ALA A 187 1.20 8.99 11.38
C ALA A 187 1.54 7.50 11.47
N SER A 188 2.02 7.05 12.64
CA SER A 188 2.37 5.64 12.88
C SER A 188 1.18 4.67 12.78
N THR A 189 -0.06 5.20 12.75
CA THR A 189 -1.29 4.43 12.52
C THR A 189 -1.52 4.12 11.04
N VAL A 190 -0.76 4.75 10.14
CA VAL A 190 -0.85 4.56 8.69
C VAL A 190 0.15 3.49 8.23
N SER A 191 -0.35 2.49 7.51
CA SER A 191 0.47 1.39 6.97
C SER A 191 -0.02 0.93 5.60
N VAL A 192 0.87 0.30 4.83
CA VAL A 192 0.52 -0.54 3.68
C VAL A 192 0.26 -1.95 4.21
N THR A 193 -0.91 -2.51 3.93
CA THR A 193 -1.31 -3.84 4.41
C THR A 193 -1.28 -4.90 3.31
N ALA A 194 -1.33 -4.48 2.04
CA ALA A 194 -1.20 -5.39 0.90
C ALA A 194 -0.64 -4.67 -0.32
N ILE A 195 0.06 -5.43 -1.17
CA ILE A 195 0.52 -5.00 -2.49
C ILE A 195 -0.02 -5.98 -3.52
N LYS A 196 -0.76 -5.47 -4.51
CA LYS A 196 -1.30 -6.28 -5.61
C LYS A 196 -0.62 -5.91 -6.91
N LEU A 197 -0.03 -6.90 -7.58
CA LEU A 197 0.49 -6.78 -8.94
C LEU A 197 -0.49 -7.44 -9.90
N THR A 198 -0.94 -6.73 -10.92
CA THR A 198 -1.91 -7.22 -11.92
C THR A 198 -1.40 -6.95 -13.33
N ILE A 199 -1.53 -7.92 -14.22
CA ILE A 199 -1.28 -7.75 -15.66
C ILE A 199 -2.60 -7.60 -16.42
N ASP A 200 -2.70 -6.61 -17.31
CA ASP A 200 -3.92 -6.37 -18.09
C ASP A 200 -4.33 -7.58 -18.95
N ALA A 201 -5.65 -7.76 -19.08
CA ALA A 201 -6.31 -8.86 -19.76
C ALA A 201 -6.02 -8.91 -21.27
N ALA A 202 -6.26 -7.79 -21.94
CA ALA A 202 -6.16 -7.67 -23.38
C ALA A 202 -4.71 -7.66 -23.86
N SER A 203 -3.82 -7.04 -23.09
CA SER A 203 -2.42 -6.80 -23.49
C SER A 203 -1.49 -8.00 -23.25
N ASN A 204 -1.97 -9.06 -22.59
CA ASN A 204 -1.18 -10.23 -22.18
C ASN A 204 -1.93 -11.55 -22.42
N VAL A 205 -2.54 -11.73 -23.59
CA VAL A 205 -3.33 -12.92 -23.94
C VAL A 205 -2.55 -14.23 -23.64
N GLY A 206 -3.20 -15.16 -22.94
CA GLY A 206 -2.63 -16.46 -22.59
C GLY A 206 -1.54 -16.43 -21.50
N LYS A 207 -1.15 -15.27 -21.00
CA LYS A 207 -0.11 -15.14 -19.98
C LYS A 207 -0.69 -15.10 -18.57
N ASN A 208 0.05 -15.72 -17.66
CA ASN A 208 -0.19 -15.66 -16.22
C ASN A 208 1.12 -15.28 -15.52
N ILE A 209 0.99 -14.70 -14.33
CA ILE A 209 2.12 -14.35 -13.45
C ILE A 209 2.20 -15.26 -12.21
N ALA A 210 1.15 -16.03 -11.95
CA ALA A 210 1.06 -17.03 -10.90
C ALA A 210 0.27 -18.25 -11.38
N GLY A 211 0.39 -19.36 -10.66
CA GLY A 211 -0.21 -20.65 -10.99
C GLY A 211 0.77 -21.80 -10.78
N THR A 212 0.33 -23.02 -11.12
CA THR A 212 1.19 -24.21 -11.10
C THR A 212 1.71 -24.46 -12.50
N PHE A 213 3.03 -24.57 -12.64
CA PHE A 213 3.73 -24.73 -13.92
C PHE A 213 4.52 -26.03 -13.94
N ASN A 214 4.68 -26.60 -15.13
CA ASN A 214 5.65 -27.67 -15.36
C ASN A 214 7.05 -27.16 -15.02
N PHE A 215 7.91 -28.02 -14.49
CA PHE A 215 9.28 -27.71 -14.16
C PHE A 215 10.21 -28.81 -14.64
N ASN A 216 11.24 -28.44 -15.39
CA ASN A 216 12.23 -29.38 -15.90
C ASN A 216 13.66 -28.82 -15.76
N ASP A 217 14.64 -29.49 -16.36
CA ASP A 217 16.05 -29.09 -16.24
C ASP A 217 16.33 -27.71 -16.86
N SER A 218 15.47 -27.26 -17.78
CA SER A 218 15.48 -25.91 -18.37
C SER A 218 14.76 -24.87 -17.52
N GLY A 219 14.12 -25.25 -16.41
CA GLY A 219 13.41 -24.37 -15.50
C GLY A 219 11.89 -24.40 -15.63
N LEU A 220 11.25 -23.25 -15.36
CA LEU A 220 9.80 -23.08 -15.42
C LEU A 220 9.27 -23.22 -16.87
N GLY A 221 8.24 -24.05 -17.03
CA GLY A 221 7.60 -24.37 -18.29
C GLY A 221 6.14 -23.90 -18.37
N THR A 222 5.31 -24.66 -19.08
CA THR A 222 3.92 -24.31 -19.36
C THR A 222 3.04 -24.36 -18.10
N LEU A 223 2.00 -23.54 -18.08
CA LEU A 223 0.96 -23.59 -17.04
C LEU A 223 0.24 -24.95 -17.07
N ILE A 224 0.05 -25.52 -15.88
CA ILE A 224 -0.72 -26.75 -15.65
C ILE A 224 -2.12 -26.38 -15.15
N SER A 225 -2.21 -25.53 -14.12
CA SER A 225 -3.46 -25.19 -13.45
C SER A 225 -3.36 -23.88 -12.66
N ASN A 226 -4.52 -23.37 -12.22
CA ASN A 226 -4.64 -22.22 -11.32
C ASN A 226 -3.93 -20.94 -11.81
N GLY A 227 -3.92 -20.72 -13.13
CA GLY A 227 -3.35 -19.53 -13.73
C GLY A 227 -3.99 -18.26 -13.18
N SER A 228 -3.16 -17.33 -12.72
CA SER A 228 -3.60 -16.02 -12.25
C SER A 228 -2.83 -14.88 -12.93
N ARG A 229 -3.57 -13.82 -13.20
CA ARG A 229 -3.08 -12.54 -13.74
C ARG A 229 -2.83 -11.51 -12.66
N SER A 230 -3.06 -11.89 -11.40
CA SER A 230 -2.79 -11.05 -10.24
C SER A 230 -2.13 -11.83 -9.11
N ILE A 231 -1.21 -11.19 -8.41
CA ILE A 231 -0.65 -11.67 -7.15
C ILE A 231 -0.90 -10.63 -6.08
N THR A 232 -1.36 -11.06 -4.92
CA THR A 232 -1.49 -10.23 -3.72
C THR A 232 -0.45 -10.65 -2.70
N LEU A 233 0.42 -9.73 -2.31
CA LEU A 233 1.35 -9.87 -1.19
C LEU A 233 0.73 -9.19 0.04
N THR A 234 0.36 -9.97 1.04
CA THR A 234 -0.14 -9.48 2.33
C THR A 234 1.04 -9.17 3.24
N LEU A 235 1.00 -8.02 3.92
CA LEU A 235 2.04 -7.57 4.84
C LEU A 235 1.53 -7.72 6.27
N THR A 236 2.12 -8.63 7.05
CA THR A 236 1.68 -8.90 8.42
C THR A 236 1.81 -7.63 9.27
N ASN A 237 0.75 -7.29 10.00
CA ASN A 237 0.62 -6.05 10.79
C ASN A 237 0.74 -4.73 9.99
N GLY A 238 0.88 -4.81 8.66
CA GLY A 238 1.14 -3.67 7.80
C GLY A 238 2.57 -3.12 7.95
N PHE A 239 3.13 -2.60 6.86
CA PHE A 239 4.43 -1.92 6.87
C PHE A 239 4.23 -0.39 6.87
N PRO A 240 5.07 0.37 7.61
CA PRO A 240 4.98 1.82 7.65
C PRO A 240 5.24 2.47 6.28
N VAL A 241 4.76 3.71 6.14
CA VAL A 241 4.98 4.55 4.94
C VAL A 241 5.90 5.72 5.30
N PRO A 242 7.22 5.58 5.12
CA PRO A 242 8.18 6.64 5.41
C PRO A 242 8.08 7.77 4.39
N LYS A 243 8.57 8.96 4.78
CA LYS A 243 8.65 10.12 3.86
C LYS A 243 9.65 9.93 2.72
N VAL A 244 10.62 9.03 2.86
CA VAL A 244 11.59 8.66 1.82
C VAL A 244 11.70 7.14 1.78
N ALA A 245 12.03 6.58 0.61
CA ALA A 245 12.19 5.13 0.47
C ALA A 245 13.23 4.58 1.47
N ASP A 246 12.81 3.61 2.28
CA ASP A 246 13.61 2.99 3.33
C ASP A 246 13.32 1.48 3.40
N HIS A 247 14.26 0.68 2.90
CA HIS A 247 14.03 -0.76 2.76
C HIS A 247 13.89 -1.48 4.10
N LEU A 248 14.58 -1.02 5.15
CA LEU A 248 14.52 -1.60 6.49
C LEU A 248 13.14 -1.44 7.12
N LYS A 249 12.38 -0.44 6.67
CA LYS A 249 11.04 -0.14 7.18
C LYS A 249 9.94 -0.84 6.40
N ASN A 250 10.08 -0.99 5.09
CA ASN A 250 8.95 -1.44 4.27
C ASN A 250 9.28 -2.12 2.95
N ALA A 251 10.50 -2.64 2.76
CA ALA A 251 10.76 -3.46 1.58
C ALA A 251 9.89 -4.72 1.61
N ALA A 252 9.15 -4.94 0.53
CA ALA A 252 8.28 -6.11 0.37
C ALA A 252 8.63 -6.80 -0.95
N THR A 253 8.81 -8.12 -0.95
CA THR A 253 9.27 -8.89 -2.10
C THR A 253 8.20 -9.88 -2.53
N MET A 254 7.97 -9.97 -3.84
CA MET A 254 6.97 -10.86 -4.43
C MET A 254 7.65 -11.79 -5.43
N VAL A 255 7.30 -13.07 -5.41
CA VAL A 255 7.71 -14.05 -6.44
C VAL A 255 6.73 -13.97 -7.61
N VAL A 256 7.24 -13.88 -8.84
CA VAL A 256 6.43 -13.77 -10.05
C VAL A 256 6.94 -14.71 -11.14
N TYR A 257 6.05 -15.19 -12.01
CA TYR A 257 6.46 -15.92 -13.21
C TYR A 257 7.29 -15.01 -14.12
N PRO A 258 8.47 -15.43 -14.59
CA PRO A 258 9.30 -14.62 -15.47
C PRO A 258 8.64 -14.32 -16.81
N GLY A 259 8.89 -13.12 -17.35
CA GLY A 259 8.40 -12.75 -18.67
C GLY A 259 8.36 -11.25 -18.92
N ASN A 260 7.89 -10.90 -20.13
CA ASN A 260 7.57 -9.54 -20.53
C ASN A 260 6.07 -9.33 -20.48
N TYR A 261 5.63 -8.31 -19.75
CA TYR A 261 4.22 -8.01 -19.52
C TYR A 261 3.94 -6.54 -19.85
N ASN A 262 2.80 -6.29 -20.47
CA ASN A 262 2.33 -4.95 -20.82
C ASN A 262 1.23 -4.51 -19.85
N ASN A 263 1.08 -3.20 -19.63
CA ASN A 263 0.03 -2.63 -18.79
C ASN A 263 -0.03 -3.31 -17.41
N VAL A 264 1.07 -3.24 -16.68
CA VAL A 264 1.23 -3.83 -15.34
C VAL A 264 0.81 -2.81 -14.30
N THR A 265 -0.21 -3.13 -13.52
CA THR A 265 -0.70 -2.29 -12.43
C THR A 265 -0.18 -2.80 -11.09
N ILE A 266 0.45 -1.91 -10.31
CA ILE A 266 0.79 -2.14 -8.91
C ILE A 266 -0.16 -1.31 -8.06
N SER A 267 -0.86 -1.95 -7.13
CA SER A 267 -1.79 -1.33 -6.20
C SER A 267 -1.32 -1.55 -4.77
N TYR A 268 -1.36 -0.51 -3.96
CA TYR A 268 -1.04 -0.52 -2.53
C TYR A 268 -2.33 -0.32 -1.75
N THR A 269 -2.71 -1.27 -0.91
CA THR A 269 -3.79 -1.10 0.06
C THR A 269 -3.21 -0.43 1.29
N LEU A 270 -3.71 0.77 1.59
CA LEU A 270 -3.35 1.53 2.77
C LEU A 270 -4.46 1.47 3.81
N LYS A 271 -4.05 1.49 5.09
CA LYS A 271 -4.94 1.54 6.25
C LYS A 271 -4.43 2.54 7.27
N ASP A 272 -5.33 3.34 7.80
CA ASP A 272 -5.08 4.19 8.97
C ASP A 272 -5.97 3.73 10.13
N THR A 273 -5.36 3.20 11.18
CA THR A 273 -6.11 2.72 12.35
C THR A 273 -6.69 3.84 13.21
N LYS A 274 -6.21 5.08 13.07
CA LYS A 274 -6.77 6.24 13.78
C LYS A 274 -8.08 6.67 13.17
N THR A 275 -8.12 6.88 11.85
CA THR A 275 -9.33 7.33 11.13
C THR A 275 -10.25 6.18 10.73
N GLY A 276 -9.77 4.94 10.76
CA GLY A 276 -10.50 3.76 10.27
C GLY A 276 -10.50 3.64 8.74
N VAL A 277 -9.84 4.55 8.04
CA VAL A 277 -9.85 4.61 6.58
C VAL A 277 -9.01 3.48 5.99
N THR A 278 -9.56 2.82 4.98
CA THR A 278 -8.84 1.89 4.09
C THR A 278 -9.08 2.30 2.64
N GLY A 279 -8.01 2.33 1.85
CA GLY A 279 -8.12 2.64 0.42
C GLY A 279 -6.93 2.17 -0.37
N ILE A 280 -6.98 2.41 -1.69
CA ILE A 280 -6.01 1.86 -2.62
C ILE A 280 -5.39 2.99 -3.44
N VAL A 281 -4.07 2.96 -3.58
CA VAL A 281 -3.32 3.79 -4.54
C VAL A 281 -2.71 2.88 -5.58
N SER A 282 -2.89 3.21 -6.85
CA SER A 282 -2.45 2.36 -7.95
C SER A 282 -1.58 3.11 -8.94
N GLN A 283 -0.67 2.38 -9.57
CA GLN A 283 0.15 2.87 -10.67
C GLN A 283 0.23 1.84 -11.78
N THR A 284 -0.03 2.27 -13.00
CA THR A 284 0.07 1.43 -14.20
C THR A 284 1.34 1.77 -14.96
N TYR A 285 2.06 0.72 -15.33
CA TYR A 285 3.30 0.80 -16.09
C TYR A 285 3.05 0.23 -17.50
N PRO A 286 3.44 0.94 -18.57
CA PRO A 286 3.21 0.47 -19.93
C PRO A 286 3.80 -0.91 -20.19
N SER A 287 4.97 -1.21 -19.62
CA SER A 287 5.59 -2.52 -19.69
C SER A 287 6.50 -2.80 -18.48
N MET A 288 6.64 -4.09 -18.15
CA MET A 288 7.63 -4.59 -17.21
C MET A 288 8.23 -5.91 -17.69
N THR A 289 9.52 -6.09 -17.42
CA THR A 289 10.24 -7.35 -17.64
C THR A 289 10.65 -7.92 -16.29
N PHE A 290 10.25 -9.15 -16.02
CA PHE A 290 10.68 -9.94 -14.87
C PHE A 290 11.60 -11.06 -15.36
N ASN A 291 12.89 -10.95 -15.05
CA ASN A 291 13.90 -11.90 -15.53
C ASN A 291 14.09 -13.05 -14.53
N ALA A 292 14.17 -14.28 -15.04
CA ALA A 292 14.46 -15.45 -14.24
C ALA A 292 15.76 -15.26 -13.42
N GLY A 293 15.69 -15.58 -12.14
CA GLY A 293 16.75 -15.46 -11.14
C GLY A 293 17.15 -14.02 -10.81
N LYS A 294 16.34 -13.02 -11.16
CA LYS A 294 16.63 -11.60 -10.90
C LYS A 294 15.54 -10.93 -10.09
N ASN A 295 15.98 -10.09 -9.16
CA ASN A 295 15.11 -9.12 -8.51
C ASN A 295 14.93 -7.89 -9.41
N ARG A 296 13.70 -7.40 -9.50
CA ARG A 296 13.36 -6.10 -10.07
C ARG A 296 12.87 -5.19 -8.93
N PRO A 297 13.74 -4.34 -8.37
CA PRO A 297 13.27 -3.26 -7.51
C PRO A 297 12.35 -2.34 -8.31
N ILE A 298 11.16 -2.08 -7.78
CA ILE A 298 10.33 -1.00 -8.30
C ILE A 298 11.03 0.31 -7.91
N SER A 299 11.47 1.05 -8.93
CA SER A 299 12.16 2.32 -8.77
C SER A 299 11.38 3.21 -7.80
N LYS A 300 12.09 3.94 -6.92
CA LYS A 300 11.53 4.79 -5.86
C LYS A 300 10.31 5.58 -6.35
N LYS A 301 9.11 5.07 -6.07
CA LYS A 301 7.86 5.68 -6.51
C LYS A 301 7.05 6.12 -5.31
N GLU A 302 6.75 7.41 -5.32
CA GLU A 302 5.88 8.05 -4.34
C GLU A 302 4.44 7.53 -4.51
N LEU A 303 3.75 7.30 -3.39
CA LEU A 303 2.32 7.05 -3.38
C LEU A 303 1.59 8.34 -3.79
N ASP A 304 0.92 8.30 -4.93
CA ASP A 304 0.23 9.46 -5.50
C ASP A 304 -1.09 9.75 -4.78
N MET A 305 -0.98 10.36 -3.60
CA MET A 305 -2.09 10.89 -2.81
C MET A 305 -1.96 12.39 -2.68
N ASN A 306 -3.06 13.14 -2.70
CA ASN A 306 -3.03 14.56 -2.40
C ASN A 306 -2.82 14.81 -0.91
N ASN A 307 -2.05 15.84 -0.57
CA ASN A 307 -1.92 16.33 0.80
C ASN A 307 -2.68 17.64 0.95
N TYR A 308 -3.70 17.66 1.81
CA TYR A 308 -4.42 18.86 2.16
C TYR A 308 -4.03 19.34 3.55
N LYS A 309 -3.89 20.66 3.71
CA LYS A 309 -3.66 21.26 5.02
C LYS A 309 -4.98 21.34 5.78
N PRO A 310 -5.00 21.16 7.12
CA PRO A 310 -6.20 21.30 7.93
C PRO A 310 -6.58 22.79 8.11
N ASN A 311 -6.65 23.52 7.00
CA ASN A 311 -7.01 24.93 6.98
C ASN A 311 -8.54 25.05 6.96
N TYR A 312 -9.10 25.28 8.14
CA TYR A 312 -10.51 25.65 8.33
C TYR A 312 -10.56 27.11 8.71
N TYR A 313 -11.55 27.86 8.23
CA TYR A 313 -11.67 29.28 8.50
C TYR A 313 -13.06 29.57 9.03
N GLN A 314 -13.17 30.35 10.10
CA GLN A 314 -14.43 31.06 10.36
C GLN A 314 -14.72 32.01 9.20
N TRP A 315 -15.99 32.32 8.93
CA TRP A 315 -16.35 33.03 7.70
C TRP A 315 -15.60 34.36 7.57
N ASP A 316 -14.88 34.49 6.46
CA ASP A 316 -14.08 35.67 6.10
C ASP A 316 -13.01 36.06 7.13
N ALA A 317 -12.47 35.09 7.88
CA ALA A 317 -11.29 35.29 8.73
C ALA A 317 -10.02 35.58 7.90
N GLY A 318 -9.03 36.22 8.52
CA GLY A 318 -7.72 36.50 7.89
C GLY A 318 -6.75 35.31 7.91
N LYS A 319 -6.90 34.37 8.85
CA LYS A 319 -6.03 33.19 9.05
C LYS A 319 -6.84 31.95 9.40
N PRO A 320 -6.30 30.73 9.16
CA PRO A 320 -7.01 29.50 9.49
C PRO A 320 -7.14 29.31 11.01
N TYR A 321 -8.19 28.62 11.42
CA TYR A 321 -8.61 28.34 12.80
C TYR A 321 -7.44 27.86 13.66
N TRP A 322 -6.61 26.95 13.15
CA TRP A 322 -5.47 26.39 13.90
C TRP A 322 -4.18 27.22 13.79
N ASN A 323 -4.20 28.41 13.19
CA ASN A 323 -2.99 29.22 13.06
C ASN A 323 -2.45 29.65 14.45
N GLY A 324 -1.20 29.28 14.73
CA GLY A 324 -0.55 29.53 16.02
C GLY A 324 -0.96 28.55 17.13
N TYR A 325 -1.86 27.60 16.87
CA TYR A 325 -2.20 26.55 17.83
C TYR A 325 -1.10 25.49 17.88
N THR A 326 -0.59 25.21 19.07
CA THR A 326 0.51 24.26 19.31
C THR A 326 0.04 22.91 19.85
N GLY A 327 -1.27 22.77 20.11
CA GLY A 327 -1.86 21.51 20.58
C GLY A 327 -2.18 20.54 19.45
N THR A 328 -2.81 19.43 19.81
CA THR A 328 -3.23 18.40 18.85
C THR A 328 -4.46 18.86 18.07
N ILE A 329 -4.36 18.89 16.74
CA ILE A 329 -5.50 19.12 15.84
C ILE A 329 -6.34 17.85 15.78
N PRO A 330 -7.68 17.92 15.95
CA PRO A 330 -8.61 16.81 15.78
C PRO A 330 -8.42 16.05 14.46
N VAL A 331 -8.58 14.73 14.50
CA VAL A 331 -8.38 13.83 13.37
C VAL A 331 -9.64 13.06 13.01
N VAL A 332 -10.46 12.69 14.01
CA VAL A 332 -11.70 11.93 13.78
C VAL A 332 -12.94 12.68 14.24
N ASN A 333 -14.10 12.23 13.76
CA ASN A 333 -15.39 12.83 14.10
C ASN A 333 -15.59 12.93 15.61
N GLY A 334 -16.03 14.09 16.09
CA GLY A 334 -16.32 14.36 17.50
C GLY A 334 -15.11 14.79 18.34
N GLU A 335 -13.87 14.63 17.84
CA GLU A 335 -12.70 15.18 18.52
C GLU A 335 -12.71 16.70 18.51
N LYS A 336 -12.13 17.33 19.53
CA LYS A 336 -12.04 18.79 19.64
C LYS A 336 -10.67 19.24 20.12
N GLY A 337 -10.20 20.36 19.58
CA GLY A 337 -9.04 21.08 20.12
C GLY A 337 -9.47 21.95 21.30
N ASN A 338 -8.55 22.21 22.24
CA ASN A 338 -8.79 23.21 23.30
C ASN A 338 -8.40 24.60 22.80
N TYR A 339 -9.08 25.07 21.76
CA TYR A 339 -8.76 26.31 21.09
C TYR A 339 -10.01 26.89 20.44
N GLN A 340 -10.27 28.17 20.65
CA GLN A 340 -11.34 28.91 20.00
C GLN A 340 -10.83 30.30 19.61
N PRO A 341 -10.98 30.72 18.34
CA PRO A 341 -10.74 32.09 17.94
C PRO A 341 -11.60 33.05 18.78
N ALA A 342 -10.97 34.05 19.40
CA ALA A 342 -11.66 35.08 20.15
C ALA A 342 -11.97 36.29 19.26
N TYR A 343 -13.02 37.03 19.60
CA TYR A 343 -13.38 38.29 18.95
C TYR A 343 -12.17 39.23 18.83
N GLY A 344 -11.98 39.85 17.67
CA GLY A 344 -10.86 40.74 17.39
C GLY A 344 -9.56 40.04 16.97
N SER A 345 -9.50 38.70 17.00
CA SER A 345 -8.37 37.98 16.41
C SER A 345 -8.50 37.85 14.89
N ASP A 346 -7.38 37.71 14.19
CA ASP A 346 -7.32 37.49 12.73
C ASP A 346 -7.83 36.12 12.26
N ARG A 347 -8.22 35.23 13.19
CA ARG A 347 -8.87 33.94 12.93
C ARG A 347 -10.38 33.98 13.21
N TYR A 348 -10.85 35.07 13.80
CA TYR A 348 -12.25 35.25 14.11
C TYR A 348 -13.03 35.61 12.86
N MET A 349 -14.28 35.19 12.78
CA MET A 349 -15.16 35.58 11.69
C MET A 349 -15.29 37.09 11.55
N ASN A 350 -15.63 37.52 10.33
CA ASN A 350 -16.08 38.88 10.09
C ASN A 350 -17.45 39.10 10.77
N SER A 351 -17.42 39.79 11.91
CA SER A 351 -18.58 40.06 12.77
C SER A 351 -19.38 41.30 12.37
N ASN A 352 -18.97 41.98 11.29
CA ASN A 352 -19.70 43.14 10.82
C ASN A 352 -21.02 42.71 10.16
N SER A 353 -22.14 43.09 10.79
CA SER A 353 -23.51 42.77 10.35
C SER A 353 -23.94 43.47 9.07
N THR A 354 -23.15 44.44 8.59
CA THR A 354 -23.40 45.18 7.34
C THR A 354 -22.55 44.68 6.17
N VAL A 355 -21.62 43.74 6.41
CA VAL A 355 -20.75 43.18 5.37
C VAL A 355 -21.30 41.83 4.89
N PHE A 356 -21.62 41.80 3.59
CA PHE A 356 -22.21 40.64 2.90
C PHE A 356 -21.29 40.05 1.83
N ASN A 357 -20.14 40.66 1.58
CA ASN A 357 -19.11 40.15 0.67
C ASN A 357 -17.81 39.94 1.46
N GLY A 358 -17.14 38.82 1.21
CA GLY A 358 -15.85 38.51 1.83
C GLY A 358 -14.76 39.47 1.37
N ASN A 359 -13.92 39.92 2.30
CA ASN A 359 -12.81 40.84 2.03
C ASN A 359 -11.45 40.25 2.44
N ASN A 360 -11.42 39.12 3.15
CA ASN A 360 -10.23 38.41 3.57
C ASN A 360 -10.12 37.08 2.80
N ILE A 361 -10.04 35.93 3.50
CA ILE A 361 -9.90 34.61 2.85
C ILE A 361 -11.04 34.32 1.88
N CYS A 362 -12.27 34.75 2.22
CA CYS A 362 -13.45 34.51 1.42
C CYS A 362 -13.53 35.42 0.18
N ALA A 363 -12.67 36.44 0.03
CA ALA A 363 -12.68 37.30 -1.17
C ALA A 363 -12.35 36.52 -2.45
N SER A 364 -11.59 35.43 -2.34
CA SER A 364 -11.24 34.54 -3.44
C SER A 364 -12.16 33.32 -3.58
N ALA A 365 -13.09 33.14 -2.63
CA ALA A 365 -14.01 32.02 -2.62
C ALA A 365 -15.06 32.16 -3.73
N PRO A 366 -15.69 31.06 -4.18
CA PRO A 366 -16.79 31.17 -5.11
C PRO A 366 -17.90 32.04 -4.50
N ASN A 367 -18.58 32.82 -5.32
CA ASN A 367 -19.82 33.44 -4.86
C ASN A 367 -20.98 32.42 -4.88
N VAL A 368 -22.09 32.76 -4.24
CA VAL A 368 -23.27 31.89 -4.14
C VAL A 368 -23.88 31.54 -5.51
N ASN A 369 -23.74 32.40 -6.52
CA ASN A 369 -24.24 32.10 -7.86
C ASN A 369 -23.40 30.99 -8.49
N GLU A 370 -22.08 31.01 -8.28
CA GLU A 370 -21.17 29.95 -8.72
C GLU A 370 -21.46 28.64 -8.00
N ALA A 371 -21.68 28.68 -6.68
CA ALA A 371 -22.10 27.52 -5.90
C ALA A 371 -23.42 26.92 -6.42
N THR A 372 -24.37 27.78 -6.82
CA THR A 372 -25.64 27.36 -7.43
C THR A 372 -25.42 26.74 -8.81
N LEU A 373 -24.52 27.31 -9.63
CA LEU A 373 -24.15 26.74 -10.93
C LEU A 373 -23.53 25.35 -10.77
N TYR A 374 -22.57 25.16 -9.85
CA TYR A 374 -21.99 23.85 -9.56
C TYR A 374 -23.04 22.84 -9.10
N SER A 375 -24.01 23.27 -8.29
CA SER A 375 -25.04 22.38 -7.74
C SER A 375 -26.08 21.97 -8.79
N PHE A 376 -26.70 22.94 -9.47
CA PHE A 376 -27.88 22.69 -10.30
C PHE A 376 -27.58 22.37 -11.76
N PHE A 377 -26.46 22.89 -12.26
CA PHE A 377 -26.09 22.81 -13.67
C PHE A 377 -24.71 22.18 -13.88
N GLY A 378 -23.99 21.93 -12.79
CA GLY A 378 -22.78 21.14 -12.81
C GLY A 378 -23.09 19.67 -13.05
N ASP A 379 -22.04 18.94 -13.38
CA ASP A 379 -22.04 17.49 -13.49
C ASP A 379 -21.30 16.94 -12.28
N SER A 380 -21.99 16.76 -11.16
CA SER A 380 -21.36 16.40 -9.88
C SER A 380 -21.19 14.89 -9.77
N HIS A 381 -19.95 14.43 -9.58
CA HIS A 381 -19.62 13.01 -9.44
C HIS A 381 -18.93 12.71 -8.11
N TRP A 382 -19.60 11.93 -7.27
CA TRP A 382 -19.02 11.41 -6.04
C TRP A 382 -17.95 10.38 -6.38
N ASP A 383 -16.74 10.62 -5.88
CA ASP A 383 -15.64 9.68 -5.90
C ASP A 383 -15.37 9.23 -4.48
N GLY A 384 -16.03 8.14 -4.11
CA GLY A 384 -15.86 7.54 -2.80
C GLY A 384 -14.51 6.86 -2.63
N ASP A 385 -13.79 6.52 -3.70
CA ASP A 385 -12.59 5.67 -3.64
C ASP A 385 -11.27 6.42 -3.57
N ILE A 386 -11.25 7.67 -4.01
CA ILE A 386 -10.07 8.52 -3.89
C ILE A 386 -9.66 8.71 -2.43
N ILE A 387 -8.38 8.48 -2.16
CA ILE A 387 -7.77 8.74 -0.85
C ILE A 387 -6.82 9.91 -0.90
N TRP A 388 -6.72 10.59 0.23
CA TRP A 388 -5.89 11.78 0.41
C TRP A 388 -5.45 11.86 1.87
N THR A 389 -4.46 12.70 2.14
CA THR A 389 -3.92 12.91 3.48
C THR A 389 -4.28 14.28 4.00
N MET A 390 -4.54 14.38 5.29
CA MET A 390 -4.59 15.64 6.01
C MET A 390 -4.07 15.39 7.42
N ASN A 391 -3.30 16.32 7.99
CA ASN A 391 -2.79 16.19 9.35
C ASN A 391 -2.10 14.83 9.61
N LYS A 392 -1.30 14.35 8.64
CA LYS A 392 -0.58 13.05 8.66
C LYS A 392 -1.44 11.77 8.59
N HIS A 393 -2.77 11.90 8.50
CA HIS A 393 -3.72 10.79 8.53
C HIS A 393 -4.41 10.57 7.17
N LEU A 394 -4.93 9.36 6.96
CA LEU A 394 -5.68 9.03 5.75
C LEU A 394 -7.14 9.41 5.86
N TYR A 395 -7.65 10.01 4.78
CA TYR A 395 -9.06 10.27 4.55
C TYR A 395 -9.45 9.79 3.15
N LYS A 396 -10.75 9.71 2.89
CA LYS A 396 -11.31 9.10 1.69
C LYS A 396 -12.57 9.83 1.28
N GLY A 397 -12.77 9.95 -0.03
CA GLY A 397 -13.98 10.52 -0.61
C GLY A 397 -13.88 12.00 -0.97
N GLY A 398 -14.76 12.42 -1.88
CA GLY A 398 -14.98 13.80 -2.27
C GLY A 398 -15.77 13.89 -3.57
N MET A 399 -15.91 15.09 -4.09
CA MET A 399 -16.73 15.38 -5.25
C MET A 399 -15.91 15.95 -6.39
N TRP A 400 -16.14 15.44 -7.61
CA TRP A 400 -15.72 16.09 -8.83
C TRP A 400 -16.81 17.05 -9.32
N PHE A 401 -16.43 18.30 -9.51
CA PHE A 401 -17.30 19.35 -10.03
C PHE A 401 -16.84 19.79 -11.41
N LEU A 402 -17.79 20.00 -12.31
CA LEU A 402 -17.52 20.59 -13.61
C LEU A 402 -17.03 22.04 -13.44
N LYS A 403 -15.93 22.41 -14.09
CA LYS A 403 -15.38 23.77 -14.04
C LYS A 403 -16.39 24.77 -14.57
N LEU A 404 -16.36 25.97 -14.00
CA LEU A 404 -17.35 27.03 -14.24
C LEU A 404 -17.51 27.35 -15.74
N ASN A 405 -16.41 27.46 -16.46
CA ASN A 405 -16.40 27.75 -17.90
C ASN A 405 -16.88 26.60 -18.80
N LYS A 406 -17.16 25.42 -18.22
CA LYS A 406 -17.73 24.26 -18.91
C LYS A 406 -19.21 24.07 -18.63
N ILE A 407 -19.76 24.80 -17.66
CA ILE A 407 -21.19 24.78 -17.34
C ILE A 407 -21.96 25.54 -18.43
N SER A 408 -23.11 25.00 -18.83
CA SER A 408 -24.04 25.63 -19.76
C SER A 408 -25.47 25.52 -19.24
N THR A 409 -26.23 26.61 -19.33
CA THR A 409 -27.63 26.72 -18.85
C THR A 409 -28.49 27.34 -19.95
N GLY A 410 -29.19 26.51 -20.72
CA GLY A 410 -29.94 26.97 -21.90
C GLY A 410 -29.01 27.61 -22.94
N THR A 411 -29.22 28.89 -23.26
CA THR A 411 -28.38 29.65 -24.21
C THR A 411 -27.11 30.25 -23.57
N TYR A 412 -26.94 30.13 -22.26
CA TYR A 412 -25.81 30.72 -21.54
C TYR A 412 -24.72 29.68 -21.30
N SER A 413 -23.46 30.04 -21.56
CA SER A 413 -22.30 29.17 -21.33
C SER A 413 -21.04 30.01 -21.11
N GLY A 414 -19.95 29.36 -20.72
CA GLY A 414 -18.65 30.03 -20.60
C GLY A 414 -18.53 30.97 -19.39
N PHE A 415 -19.20 30.64 -18.29
CA PHE A 415 -19.15 31.43 -17.05
C PHE A 415 -17.72 31.59 -16.51
N THR A 416 -17.42 32.76 -15.95
CA THR A 416 -16.13 33.10 -15.33
C THR A 416 -16.35 33.78 -14.00
N HIS A 417 -15.44 33.56 -13.05
CA HIS A 417 -15.48 34.23 -11.76
C HIS A 417 -15.11 35.72 -11.88
N PRO A 418 -15.82 36.65 -11.21
CA PRO A 418 -17.04 36.44 -10.43
C PRO A 418 -18.30 36.38 -11.31
N VAL A 419 -19.23 35.46 -11.02
CA VAL A 419 -20.54 35.42 -11.68
C VAL A 419 -21.51 36.39 -10.99
N THR A 420 -21.75 37.55 -11.59
CA THR A 420 -22.71 38.56 -11.10
C THR A 420 -23.99 38.62 -11.93
N ASN A 421 -23.94 38.13 -13.16
CA ASN A 421 -25.02 38.18 -14.14
C ASN A 421 -25.84 36.90 -14.00
N ILE A 422 -26.92 37.01 -13.23
CA ILE A 422 -27.83 35.90 -12.94
C ILE A 422 -28.96 35.92 -13.97
N HIS A 423 -29.20 34.78 -14.62
CA HIS A 423 -30.31 34.62 -15.55
C HIS A 423 -31.47 33.93 -14.84
N LYS A 424 -32.70 34.44 -15.02
CA LYS A 424 -33.92 33.80 -14.51
C LYS A 424 -34.09 32.45 -15.22
N TRP A 425 -33.81 31.37 -14.50
CA TRP A 425 -33.92 30.01 -15.01
C TRP A 425 -35.37 29.51 -14.77
N GLN A 426 -35.98 28.87 -15.78
CA GLN A 426 -37.34 28.34 -15.67
C GLN A 426 -37.37 27.24 -14.58
N ASN A 427 -38.38 27.29 -13.70
CA ASN A 427 -38.64 26.43 -12.51
C ASN A 427 -38.39 27.03 -11.11
N ASN A 428 -38.41 28.37 -10.94
CA ASN A 428 -38.47 29.05 -9.62
C ASN A 428 -37.31 28.81 -8.63
N TYR A 429 -36.30 28.02 -8.99
CA TYR A 429 -35.21 27.63 -8.09
C TYR A 429 -34.10 28.67 -7.93
N ILE A 430 -34.24 29.80 -8.61
CA ILE A 430 -33.11 30.55 -9.12
C ILE A 430 -33.36 32.05 -8.91
N PRO A 431 -32.40 32.80 -8.35
CA PRO A 431 -32.53 34.23 -8.07
C PRO A 431 -32.90 35.05 -9.31
N SER A 432 -33.79 36.02 -9.08
CA SER A 432 -34.13 37.09 -10.01
C SER A 432 -32.94 38.06 -10.16
N SER A 433 -32.83 38.72 -11.31
CA SER A 433 -31.88 39.83 -11.55
C SER A 433 -32.07 41.02 -10.60
N SER A 434 -33.15 41.03 -9.80
CA SER A 434 -33.42 42.03 -8.76
C SER A 434 -32.78 41.73 -7.39
N ASN A 435 -32.26 40.53 -7.15
CA ASN A 435 -31.62 40.13 -5.88
C ASN A 435 -30.10 40.01 -6.06
N THR A 436 -29.43 41.14 -6.23
CA THR A 436 -27.96 41.21 -6.31
C THR A 436 -27.27 40.93 -4.97
N TYR A 437 -28.03 40.80 -3.89
CA TYR A 437 -27.55 40.49 -2.54
C TYR A 437 -28.52 39.52 -1.86
N TRP A 438 -28.00 38.40 -1.36
CA TRP A 438 -28.77 37.38 -0.64
C TRP A 438 -28.95 37.73 0.86
N ASN A 439 -29.13 39.02 1.16
CA ASN A 439 -29.15 39.56 2.52
C ASN A 439 -30.46 39.31 3.29
N ALA A 440 -31.48 38.75 2.63
CA ALA A 440 -32.78 38.39 3.21
C ALA A 440 -33.13 36.89 3.06
N TRP A 441 -32.16 36.06 2.67
CA TRP A 441 -32.38 34.61 2.51
C TRP A 441 -32.59 33.97 3.88
N SER A 442 -33.58 33.10 4.10
CA SER A 442 -33.77 32.39 5.37
C SER A 442 -34.30 30.99 5.11
N GLU A 443 -33.75 29.98 5.80
CA GLU A 443 -34.20 28.58 5.72
C GLU A 443 -35.65 28.41 6.20
N THR A 444 -36.18 29.35 7.01
CA THR A 444 -37.52 29.27 7.62
C THR A 444 -38.58 30.14 6.92
N ASN A 445 -38.19 31.14 6.10
CA ASN A 445 -39.12 32.04 5.40
C ASN A 445 -39.75 31.44 4.12
N VAL A 446 -39.61 30.15 3.89
CA VAL A 446 -39.93 29.54 2.60
C VAL A 446 -41.16 28.64 2.71
N GLY A 447 -42.33 29.25 2.57
CA GLY A 447 -43.55 28.53 2.22
C GLY A 447 -43.52 27.88 0.82
N THR A 448 -42.35 27.81 0.15
CA THR A 448 -42.23 27.33 -1.25
C THR A 448 -40.88 26.71 -1.66
N VAL A 449 -39.78 26.78 -0.87
CA VAL A 449 -38.45 26.25 -1.29
C VAL A 449 -37.70 25.70 -0.06
N ASN A 450 -37.88 24.42 0.27
CA ASN A 450 -37.22 23.76 1.41
C ASN A 450 -35.71 23.50 1.13
N ALA A 451 -34.91 23.09 2.12
CA ALA A 451 -33.49 22.76 1.88
C ALA A 451 -33.28 21.66 0.81
N GLU A 452 -34.24 20.75 0.61
CA GLU A 452 -34.16 19.72 -0.44
C GLU A 452 -34.22 20.33 -1.85
N ALA A 453 -34.95 21.42 -1.95
CA ALA A 453 -35.16 22.23 -3.12
C ALA A 453 -33.82 22.90 -3.58
N TRP A 454 -32.86 23.10 -2.66
CA TRP A 454 -31.54 23.68 -2.93
C TRP A 454 -30.43 22.66 -3.13
N THR A 455 -30.80 21.40 -3.19
CA THR A 455 -29.89 20.29 -3.43
C THR A 455 -30.27 19.51 -4.66
N THR A 456 -29.29 19.00 -5.41
CA THR A 456 -29.52 18.11 -6.54
C THR A 456 -28.88 16.75 -6.31
N ASN A 457 -29.36 15.75 -7.06
CA ASN A 457 -28.82 14.40 -6.98
C ASN A 457 -27.40 14.34 -7.54
N VAL A 458 -26.54 13.62 -6.83
CA VAL A 458 -25.15 13.37 -7.20
C VAL A 458 -25.04 12.06 -7.99
N LYS A 459 -24.14 12.03 -8.98
CA LYS A 459 -23.79 10.79 -9.69
C LYS A 459 -22.72 10.02 -8.93
N HIS A 460 -22.85 8.70 -8.83
CA HIS A 460 -21.86 7.82 -8.20
C HIS A 460 -20.99 7.10 -9.24
N THR A 461 -20.39 7.87 -10.16
CA THR A 461 -19.55 7.29 -11.23
C THR A 461 -18.06 7.41 -10.95
N GLY A 462 -17.66 7.91 -9.77
CA GLY A 462 -16.26 8.16 -9.46
C GLY A 462 -15.63 9.25 -10.31
N ARG A 463 -14.31 9.14 -10.53
CA ARG A 463 -13.53 10.05 -11.36
C ARG A 463 -14.09 10.18 -12.78
N PRO A 464 -14.45 11.40 -13.25
CA PRO A 464 -14.93 11.62 -14.62
C PRO A 464 -13.88 11.29 -15.69
N THR A 465 -14.34 10.85 -16.86
CA THR A 465 -13.46 10.50 -18.00
C THR A 465 -12.70 11.73 -18.54
N ASN A 466 -13.38 12.88 -18.63
CA ASN A 466 -12.79 14.14 -19.10
C ASN A 466 -12.24 14.98 -17.94
N VAL A 467 -11.35 14.41 -17.13
CA VAL A 467 -10.89 15.01 -15.85
C VAL A 467 -10.43 16.47 -15.96
N ASN A 468 -9.88 16.90 -17.10
CA ASN A 468 -9.44 18.28 -17.31
C ASN A 468 -10.57 19.33 -17.25
N ASN A 469 -11.81 18.91 -17.52
CA ASN A 469 -13.00 19.76 -17.41
C ASN A 469 -13.51 19.87 -15.98
N TYR A 470 -12.99 19.08 -15.04
CA TYR A 470 -13.46 19.02 -13.66
C TYR A 470 -12.37 19.48 -12.69
N PHE A 471 -12.79 19.81 -11.47
CA PHE A 471 -11.92 19.97 -10.32
C PHE A 471 -12.47 19.11 -9.17
N PHE A 472 -11.60 18.72 -8.24
CA PHE A 472 -11.96 17.84 -7.14
C PHE A 472 -11.95 18.62 -5.82
N LEU A 473 -13.01 18.47 -5.02
CA LEU A 473 -13.05 18.95 -3.64
C LEU A 473 -13.11 17.75 -2.68
N PRO A 474 -12.15 17.61 -1.75
CA PRO A 474 -12.14 16.53 -0.77
C PRO A 474 -13.29 16.64 0.24
N ALA A 475 -13.76 15.50 0.75
CA ALA A 475 -14.72 15.43 1.84
C ALA A 475 -14.07 15.74 3.21
N MET A 476 -13.67 17.00 3.42
CA MET A 476 -12.88 17.41 4.60
C MET A 476 -13.71 17.66 5.86
N GLY A 477 -15.04 17.59 5.81
CA GLY A 477 -15.88 17.95 6.94
C GLY A 477 -15.73 19.42 7.35
N TYR A 478 -15.93 19.70 8.63
CA TYR A 478 -15.91 21.06 9.18
C TYR A 478 -15.62 21.10 10.69
N LEU A 479 -15.38 22.30 11.23
CA LEU A 479 -15.33 22.53 12.68
C LEU A 479 -16.57 23.30 13.14
N LYS A 480 -17.17 22.86 14.24
CA LYS A 480 -18.14 23.67 14.98
C LYS A 480 -17.43 24.84 15.68
N THR A 481 -18.20 25.82 16.16
CA THR A 481 -17.69 27.00 16.90
C THR A 481 -16.66 26.66 17.97
N ASN A 482 -16.89 25.55 18.69
CA ASN A 482 -16.05 25.12 19.79
C ASN A 482 -14.79 24.33 19.39
N GLY A 483 -14.51 24.18 18.08
CA GLY A 483 -13.39 23.42 17.55
C GLY A 483 -13.63 21.92 17.48
N THR A 484 -14.86 21.45 17.71
CA THR A 484 -15.24 20.05 17.45
C THR A 484 -15.23 19.79 15.96
N PHE A 485 -14.44 18.79 15.54
CA PHE A 485 -14.37 18.32 14.17
C PHE A 485 -15.51 17.39 13.84
N VAL A 486 -16.14 17.62 12.70
CA VAL A 486 -17.29 16.87 12.21
C VAL A 486 -16.94 16.26 10.87
N LEU A 487 -17.14 14.95 10.75
CA LEU A 487 -16.97 14.18 9.52
C LEU A 487 -18.16 13.24 9.33
N GLY A 488 -18.60 13.10 8.07
CA GLY A 488 -19.65 12.15 7.71
C GLY A 488 -20.93 12.40 8.51
N ASP A 489 -21.31 13.67 8.65
CA ASP A 489 -22.50 14.05 9.42
C ASP A 489 -23.71 13.30 8.84
N ASN A 490 -24.48 12.65 9.70
CA ASN A 490 -25.65 11.84 9.31
C ASN A 490 -26.98 12.55 9.61
N ASP A 491 -26.93 13.80 10.08
CA ASP A 491 -28.12 14.61 10.30
C ASP A 491 -28.88 14.87 8.98
N LYS A 492 -30.08 15.48 9.05
CA LYS A 492 -31.00 15.67 7.91
C LYS A 492 -30.35 16.20 6.62
N TYR A 493 -29.28 16.97 6.74
CA TYR A 493 -28.51 17.55 5.62
C TYR A 493 -27.15 16.87 5.37
N GLY A 494 -26.70 16.09 6.35
CA GLY A 494 -25.55 15.20 6.36
C GLY A 494 -24.35 15.62 5.52
N TYR A 495 -23.56 16.59 5.99
CA TYR A 495 -22.41 17.10 5.24
C TYR A 495 -21.22 16.14 5.29
N TYR A 496 -20.72 15.77 4.11
CA TYR A 496 -19.39 15.20 3.98
C TYR A 496 -18.36 16.32 3.79
N ALA A 497 -18.76 17.44 3.20
CA ALA A 497 -17.97 18.67 3.16
C ALA A 497 -18.87 19.90 3.09
N SER A 498 -18.37 21.00 3.66
CA SER A 498 -18.92 22.35 3.50
C SER A 498 -17.77 23.31 3.26
N TYR A 499 -17.89 24.20 2.29
CA TYR A 499 -16.90 25.21 1.91
C TYR A 499 -17.52 26.59 1.97
N TRP A 500 -16.79 27.60 2.44
CA TRP A 500 -17.35 28.95 2.42
C TRP A 500 -17.47 29.50 1.01
N THR A 501 -18.55 30.25 0.78
CA THR A 501 -18.66 31.17 -0.34
C THR A 501 -18.21 32.58 0.08
N SER A 502 -18.04 33.47 -0.89
CA SER A 502 -17.74 34.89 -0.66
C SER A 502 -18.94 35.70 -0.15
N ASN A 503 -20.10 35.10 0.07
CA ASN A 503 -21.31 35.81 0.48
C ASN A 503 -21.72 35.52 1.93
N GLY A 504 -22.10 36.58 2.63
CA GLY A 504 -22.67 36.53 3.98
C GLY A 504 -24.09 37.09 4.02
N LEU A 505 -24.78 36.87 5.13
CA LEU A 505 -26.08 37.48 5.42
C LEU A 505 -26.28 37.79 6.91
N LEU A 506 -27.43 38.39 7.23
CA LEU A 506 -27.89 38.67 8.59
C LEU A 506 -29.35 38.21 8.76
N LEU A 507 -29.59 37.16 9.58
CA LEU A 507 -30.93 36.72 9.99
C LEU A 507 -31.02 36.60 11.50
N GLY A 508 -31.09 37.73 12.19
CA GLY A 508 -31.01 37.77 13.65
C GLY A 508 -29.59 37.53 14.17
N ILE A 509 -28.80 36.67 13.52
CA ILE A 509 -27.36 36.47 13.74
C ILE A 509 -26.58 36.64 12.42
N VAL A 510 -25.28 36.92 12.53
CA VAL A 510 -24.39 36.99 11.36
C VAL A 510 -24.11 35.58 10.83
N GLN A 511 -24.36 35.37 9.56
CA GLN A 511 -24.28 34.06 8.91
C GLN A 511 -23.51 34.14 7.59
N GLY A 512 -22.99 33.00 7.15
CA GLY A 512 -22.30 32.81 5.88
C GLY A 512 -23.07 31.85 4.99
N LEU A 513 -23.02 32.08 3.68
CA LEU A 513 -23.46 31.08 2.71
C LEU A 513 -22.35 30.06 2.49
N SER A 514 -22.68 28.79 2.52
CA SER A 514 -21.76 27.68 2.34
C SER A 514 -22.16 26.82 1.15
N PHE A 515 -21.16 26.34 0.41
CA PHE A 515 -21.32 25.31 -0.61
C PHE A 515 -21.06 23.96 0.04
N HIS A 516 -22.07 23.10 0.08
CA HIS A 516 -21.99 21.82 0.78
C HIS A 516 -22.29 20.65 -0.14
N PHE A 517 -21.75 19.49 0.21
CA PHE A 517 -22.10 18.24 -0.45
C PHE A 517 -21.95 17.02 0.46
N ASN A 518 -22.64 15.96 0.05
CA ASN A 518 -22.41 14.58 0.45
C ASN A 518 -22.49 13.67 -0.77
N ASP A 519 -22.48 12.36 -0.55
CA ASP A 519 -22.53 11.39 -1.65
C ASP A 519 -23.87 11.41 -2.41
N LYS A 520 -24.93 11.94 -1.82
CA LYS A 520 -26.29 11.98 -2.40
C LYS A 520 -26.66 13.33 -2.99
N LYS A 521 -26.17 14.41 -2.38
CA LYS A 521 -26.66 15.79 -2.57
C LYS A 521 -25.52 16.80 -2.62
N VAL A 522 -25.67 17.80 -3.48
CA VAL A 522 -24.85 19.03 -3.49
C VAL A 522 -25.76 20.24 -3.48
N GLY A 523 -25.41 21.28 -2.72
CA GLY A 523 -26.22 22.49 -2.62
C GLY A 523 -25.56 23.64 -1.89
N VAL A 524 -26.39 24.62 -1.53
CA VAL A 524 -26.01 25.80 -0.73
C VAL A 524 -26.73 25.76 0.61
N ASN A 525 -26.03 26.08 1.70
CA ASN A 525 -26.64 26.25 3.03
C ASN A 525 -26.33 27.63 3.66
N ILE A 526 -27.06 27.97 4.72
CA ILE A 526 -26.74 29.07 5.64
C ILE A 526 -26.15 28.45 6.88
N ASP A 527 -24.98 28.93 7.30
CA ASP A 527 -24.41 28.52 8.57
C ASP A 527 -23.90 29.71 9.37
N ASP A 528 -23.80 29.53 10.69
CA ASP A 528 -23.20 30.52 11.59
C ASP A 528 -21.75 30.80 11.15
N ARG A 529 -21.38 32.08 11.04
CA ARG A 529 -20.02 32.49 10.67
C ARG A 529 -18.96 31.95 11.64
N LEU A 530 -19.35 31.57 12.85
CA LEU A 530 -18.47 30.98 13.87
C LEU A 530 -18.06 29.53 13.59
N TRP A 531 -18.76 28.81 12.73
CA TRP A 531 -18.29 27.51 12.25
C TRP A 531 -17.08 27.71 11.35
N ALA A 532 -16.23 26.70 11.21
CA ALA A 532 -15.05 26.81 10.38
C ALA A 532 -15.03 25.79 9.24
N TYR A 533 -14.97 26.30 8.01
CA TYR A 533 -14.99 25.52 6.78
C TYR A 533 -13.70 25.75 5.99
N PRO A 534 -13.26 24.77 5.18
CA PRO A 534 -12.25 25.03 4.17
C PRO A 534 -12.73 26.08 3.16
N VAL A 535 -11.77 26.71 2.49
CA VAL A 535 -12.01 27.66 1.40
C VAL A 535 -11.23 27.20 0.18
N PHE A 536 -11.82 27.33 -1.00
CA PHE A 536 -11.11 27.12 -2.26
C PHE A 536 -11.21 28.37 -3.12
N ASP A 537 -10.17 28.60 -3.91
CA ASP A 537 -10.07 29.72 -4.83
C ASP A 537 -10.96 29.47 -6.06
N ALA A 538 -11.88 30.39 -6.36
CA ALA A 538 -12.85 30.25 -7.44
C ALA A 538 -12.23 30.26 -8.85
N THR A 539 -11.00 30.77 -8.99
CA THR A 539 -10.30 30.87 -10.28
C THR A 539 -9.41 29.64 -10.52
N THR A 540 -8.68 29.22 -9.51
CA THR A 540 -7.69 28.13 -9.61
C THR A 540 -8.20 26.78 -9.14
N TYR A 541 -9.34 26.75 -8.43
CA TYR A 541 -9.93 25.58 -7.78
C TYR A 541 -9.03 24.90 -6.73
N GLN A 542 -8.01 25.61 -6.25
CA GLN A 542 -7.11 25.11 -5.21
C GLN A 542 -7.63 25.48 -3.81
N LEU A 543 -7.44 24.59 -2.84
CA LEU A 543 -7.71 24.91 -1.43
C LEU A 543 -6.75 26.00 -0.93
N LYS A 544 -7.24 26.84 -0.02
CA LYS A 544 -6.49 27.95 0.58
C LYS A 544 -5.86 27.62 1.93
#